data_AF-A0A955AM10-F1
#
_entry.id   AF-A0A955AM10-F1
#
_cell.length_a   1.000
_cell.length_b   1.000
_cell.length_c   1.000
_cell.angle_alpha   90.00
_cell.angle_beta   90.00
_cell.angle_gamma   90.00
#
_symmetry.space_group_name_H-M   'P 1'
#
loop_
_entity.id
_entity.type
_entity.pdbx_description
1 polymer ?
#
loop_
_entity_poly.entity_id
_entity_poly.type
_entity_poly.pdbx_seq_one_letter_code
_entity_poly.pdbx_strand_id
1 'polypeptide(L)'
;MIRGFRNVAFVIGFVGIVSQVGQTAWAQLNPFGFTRQGVVGGVSVDAEGVVQSASQIDRSGALTRLREVVRQTPGEMNQPAELRMVSLAGIQQELKKAVENGVEISEDIRYLAGLQRVDHVFVYPEQNDIVIAGPAEGWIVREDASVVGVVSGRPVLQLEDLLVALRCVPGARQQAITVSIEPTPEGQQAVNRLLSQLVTGPGFSPNRVEPAIRKAFGPQLVKLTTVPPDSRMAQTLVAADYQMKRLAMNLESSPIGGLPSYMEMIRDVGSYGGTQPRWWIASKYDAILHSEDQLAWQLTGSGIQAMTEEQFVSSAGIRSAADRQNKQAQKWADLFTTKYDELSQHISAFGELRNVMDLNVVATIIR
;
A
#
# COMPACT_ATOMS: atom_id res chain seq x y z
N MET A 1 45.42 -31.61 20.45
CA MET A 1 46.10 -30.35 20.12
C MET A 1 45.62 -29.91 18.73
N ILE A 2 44.73 -28.90 18.72
CA ILE A 2 44.51 -27.87 17.68
C ILE A 2 44.10 -28.28 16.24
N ARG A 3 42.81 -27.97 15.94
CA ARG A 3 42.18 -27.31 14.75
C ARG A 3 42.55 -27.80 13.33
N GLY A 4 41.65 -28.07 12.39
CA GLY A 4 40.28 -27.59 12.17
C GLY A 4 40.26 -26.42 11.18
N PHE A 5 39.73 -26.60 9.97
CA PHE A 5 39.13 -25.52 9.14
C PHE A 5 38.15 -26.13 8.13
N ARG A 6 36.87 -25.80 8.31
CA ARG A 6 35.76 -25.99 7.35
C ARG A 6 35.11 -24.62 7.14
N ASN A 7 34.88 -24.30 5.88
CA ASN A 7 33.80 -23.45 5.33
C ASN A 7 33.85 -21.92 5.57
N VAL A 8 34.12 -21.23 4.45
CA VAL A 8 33.83 -19.82 4.11
C VAL A 8 32.64 -19.88 3.14
N ALA A 9 31.61 -19.05 3.06
CA ALA A 9 31.08 -17.90 3.80
C ALA A 9 29.57 -17.84 3.48
N PHE A 10 28.73 -17.33 4.40
CA PHE A 10 27.32 -17.05 4.13
C PHE A 10 27.02 -15.57 4.38
N VAL A 11 26.21 -15.02 3.49
CA VAL A 11 25.90 -13.61 3.27
C VAL A 11 24.75 -13.12 4.15
N ILE A 12 25.02 -12.01 4.86
CA ILE A 12 24.19 -10.83 5.13
C ILE A 12 22.67 -10.99 5.20
N GLY A 13 22.11 -10.63 6.36
CA GLY A 13 20.79 -10.01 6.44
C GLY A 13 20.61 -9.30 7.78
N PHE A 14 20.00 -8.12 7.75
CA PHE A 14 19.76 -7.32 8.96
C PHE A 14 18.40 -6.63 8.94
N VAL A 15 17.83 -6.52 10.14
CA VAL A 15 16.61 -5.79 10.50
C VAL A 15 16.86 -4.89 11.72
N GLY A 16 16.07 -3.82 11.86
CA GLY A 16 16.13 -2.83 12.95
C GLY A 16 15.91 -3.35 14.40
N ILE A 17 15.85 -2.53 15.48
CA ILE A 17 14.97 -1.35 15.72
C ILE A 17 15.26 -0.51 16.99
N VAL A 18 15.21 0.84 16.85
CA VAL A 18 14.54 1.96 17.59
C VAL A 18 14.70 2.16 19.12
N SER A 19 15.17 3.37 19.48
CA SER A 19 14.48 4.46 20.26
C SER A 19 15.55 5.48 20.71
N GLN A 20 15.40 6.80 20.80
CA GLN A 20 14.31 7.78 20.83
C GLN A 20 14.92 9.15 20.38
N VAL A 21 14.10 10.19 20.22
CA VAL A 21 14.34 11.54 19.65
C VAL A 21 13.97 11.62 18.17
N GLY A 22 12.93 12.42 17.90
CA GLY A 22 12.36 12.57 16.56
C GLY A 22 13.38 13.09 15.57
N GLN A 23 13.41 12.47 14.39
CA GLN A 23 13.51 13.08 13.06
C GLN A 23 13.65 11.98 12.00
N THR A 24 12.69 12.00 11.08
CA THR A 24 12.79 11.70 9.64
C THR A 24 13.59 10.45 9.21
N ALA A 25 12.88 9.43 8.73
CA ALA A 25 13.45 8.44 7.83
C ALA A 25 13.38 9.03 6.42
N TRP A 26 14.52 9.27 5.79
CA TRP A 26 14.61 9.95 4.51
C TRP A 26 14.56 8.88 3.41
N ALA A 27 13.63 9.00 2.46
CA ALA A 27 13.74 8.40 1.14
C ALA A 27 13.78 9.56 0.14
N GLN A 28 14.84 9.74 -0.63
CA GLN A 28 14.91 10.83 -1.62
C GLN A 28 14.41 10.31 -2.97
N LEU A 29 13.50 11.06 -3.56
CA LEU A 29 12.95 10.77 -4.89
C LEU A 29 13.81 11.48 -5.94
N ASN A 30 14.23 10.77 -6.98
CA ASN A 30 14.86 11.36 -8.17
C ASN A 30 13.85 12.31 -8.88
N PRO A 31 14.24 13.18 -9.84
CA PRO A 31 13.59 14.48 -10.15
C PRO A 31 12.24 14.41 -10.90
N PHE A 32 11.46 13.35 -10.69
CA PHE A 32 10.15 13.12 -11.31
C PHE A 32 8.98 13.69 -10.49
N GLY A 33 9.16 14.90 -9.95
CA GLY A 33 8.06 15.84 -9.68
C GLY A 33 6.88 15.33 -8.86
N PHE A 34 7.11 14.85 -7.63
CA PHE A 34 6.03 14.78 -6.63
C PHE A 34 5.71 16.20 -6.16
N THR A 35 4.78 16.88 -6.83
CA THR A 35 4.33 18.24 -6.44
C THR A 35 3.10 18.24 -5.56
N ARG A 36 2.53 17.07 -5.22
CA ARG A 36 1.38 17.00 -4.31
C ARG A 36 1.82 16.89 -2.85
N GLN A 37 1.81 18.03 -2.16
CA GLN A 37 1.94 18.08 -0.70
C GLN A 37 0.69 17.44 -0.06
N GLY A 38 0.85 16.37 0.73
CA GLY A 38 -0.30 15.73 1.38
C GLY A 38 0.03 14.51 2.24
N VAL A 39 -0.94 14.11 3.07
CA VAL A 39 -0.92 12.88 3.86
C VAL A 39 -1.89 11.88 3.23
N VAL A 40 -1.42 10.68 2.91
CA VAL A 40 -2.22 9.56 2.38
C VAL A 40 -1.81 8.31 3.13
N GLY A 41 -2.77 7.53 3.63
CA GLY A 41 -2.47 6.33 4.40
C GLY A 41 -1.57 6.54 5.63
N GLY A 42 -1.60 7.72 6.25
CA GLY A 42 -0.71 8.08 7.37
C GLY A 42 0.76 8.34 6.99
N VAL A 43 1.07 8.43 5.70
CA VAL A 43 2.39 8.72 5.13
C VAL A 43 2.36 10.10 4.48
N SER A 44 3.35 10.95 4.80
CA SER A 44 3.55 12.27 4.19
C SER A 44 4.69 12.24 3.19
N VAL A 45 4.58 13.11 2.18
CA VAL A 45 5.64 13.43 1.22
C VAL A 45 5.95 14.91 1.35
N ASP A 46 7.20 15.27 1.62
CA ASP A 46 7.62 16.67 1.75
C ASP A 46 7.94 17.33 0.39
N ALA A 47 8.34 18.60 0.41
CA ALA A 47 8.59 19.40 -0.80
C ALA A 47 9.79 18.88 -1.62
N GLU A 48 10.71 18.18 -0.97
CA GLU A 48 11.85 17.51 -1.57
C GLU A 48 11.50 16.09 -2.07
N GLY A 49 10.22 15.70 -1.96
CA GLY A 49 9.72 14.39 -2.34
C GLY A 49 9.98 13.31 -1.29
N VAL A 50 10.39 13.66 -0.07
CA VAL A 50 10.81 12.66 0.92
C VAL A 50 9.60 11.98 1.57
N VAL A 51 9.56 10.65 1.47
CA VAL A 51 8.50 9.81 2.04
C VAL A 51 8.80 9.49 3.49
N GLN A 52 7.86 9.80 4.40
CA GLN A 52 7.98 9.49 5.81
C GLN A 52 6.61 9.28 6.48
N SER A 53 6.60 8.67 7.68
CA SER A 53 5.39 8.69 8.51
C SER A 53 4.98 10.12 8.79
N ALA A 54 3.70 10.44 8.56
CA ALA A 54 3.19 11.78 8.82
C ALA A 54 3.36 12.12 10.29
N SER A 55 4.04 13.24 10.58
CA SER A 55 4.20 13.73 11.95
C SER A 55 2.87 14.19 12.52
N GLN A 56 2.78 14.39 13.83
CA GLN A 56 1.57 14.94 14.45
C GLN A 56 1.22 16.33 13.88
N ILE A 57 2.24 17.13 13.55
CA ILE A 57 2.06 18.45 12.92
C ILE A 57 1.50 18.28 11.51
N ASP A 58 2.09 17.40 10.68
CA ASP A 58 1.62 17.14 9.32
C ASP A 58 0.16 16.67 9.31
N ARG A 59 -0.16 15.72 10.20
CA ARG A 59 -1.52 15.20 10.38
C ARG A 59 -2.47 16.30 10.85
N SER A 60 -2.09 17.11 11.83
CA SER A 60 -2.94 18.20 12.32
C SER A 60 -3.22 19.25 11.25
N GLY A 61 -2.22 19.63 10.45
CA GLY A 61 -2.39 20.57 9.34
C GLY A 61 -3.26 20.00 8.22
N ALA A 62 -3.05 18.74 7.85
CA ALA A 62 -3.88 18.04 6.87
C ALA A 62 -5.32 17.86 7.38
N LEU A 63 -5.49 17.50 8.64
CA LEU A 63 -6.77 17.33 9.31
C LEU A 63 -7.57 18.63 9.35
N THR A 64 -6.94 19.75 9.70
CA THR A 64 -7.59 21.07 9.71
C THR A 64 -8.10 21.42 8.31
N ARG A 65 -7.24 21.29 7.28
CA ARG A 65 -7.63 21.55 5.89
C ARG A 65 -8.75 20.62 5.42
N LEU A 66 -8.68 19.33 5.75
CA LEU A 66 -9.72 18.38 5.38
C LEU A 66 -11.04 18.66 6.11
N ARG A 67 -11.03 19.05 7.39
CA ARG A 67 -12.27 19.38 8.10
C ARG A 67 -12.93 20.68 7.61
N GLU A 68 -12.15 21.60 7.04
CA GLU A 68 -12.69 22.80 6.41
C GLU A 68 -13.39 22.48 5.07
N VAL A 69 -12.87 21.49 4.34
CA VAL A 69 -13.31 21.18 2.98
C VAL A 69 -14.31 20.02 2.94
N VAL A 70 -14.17 19.01 3.79
CA VAL A 70 -14.99 17.79 3.84
C VAL A 70 -16.20 18.01 4.74
N ARG A 71 -17.38 17.99 4.12
CA ARG A 71 -18.70 18.11 4.72
C ARG A 71 -19.24 16.75 5.10
N GLN A 72 -20.24 16.77 5.97
CA GLN A 72 -20.97 15.55 6.34
C GLN A 72 -21.78 15.03 5.15
N THR A 73 -21.86 13.71 5.04
CA THR A 73 -22.58 13.03 3.97
C THR A 73 -24.06 13.46 3.92
N PRO A 74 -24.56 13.95 2.77
CA PRO A 74 -25.91 14.46 2.67
C PRO A 74 -26.97 13.35 2.55
N GLY A 75 -28.11 13.54 3.24
CA GLY A 75 -29.34 12.78 3.02
C GLY A 75 -29.21 11.26 3.16
N GLU A 76 -29.80 10.53 2.21
CA GLU A 76 -29.84 9.07 2.20
C GLU A 76 -28.45 8.43 2.05
N MET A 77 -27.45 9.14 1.50
CA MET A 77 -26.09 8.61 1.35
C MET A 77 -25.40 8.33 2.68
N ASN A 78 -25.86 8.94 3.77
CA ASN A 78 -25.33 8.70 5.10
C ASN A 78 -25.68 7.29 5.62
N GLN A 79 -26.72 6.66 5.08
CA GLN A 79 -27.12 5.30 5.47
C GLN A 79 -26.18 4.26 4.84
N PRO A 80 -25.81 3.20 5.56
CA PRO A 80 -25.11 2.06 4.98
C PRO A 80 -25.96 1.38 3.90
N ALA A 81 -25.31 0.96 2.81
CA ALA A 81 -25.91 0.21 1.72
C ALA A 81 -24.95 -0.90 1.29
N GLU A 82 -25.42 -2.14 1.21
CA GLU A 82 -24.59 -3.27 0.75
C GLU A 82 -24.25 -3.17 -0.75
N LEU A 83 -25.12 -2.54 -1.53
CA LEU A 83 -24.93 -2.34 -2.96
C LEU A 83 -25.39 -0.93 -3.36
N ARG A 84 -24.49 0.04 -3.24
CA ARG A 84 -24.69 1.39 -3.79
C ARG A 84 -24.23 1.40 -5.24
N MET A 85 -25.06 1.92 -6.13
CA MET A 85 -24.78 2.03 -7.55
C MET A 85 -24.34 3.46 -7.90
N VAL A 86 -23.23 3.59 -8.61
CA VAL A 86 -22.67 4.87 -9.04
C VAL A 86 -22.50 4.87 -10.55
N SER A 87 -23.28 5.73 -11.22
CA SER A 87 -23.27 5.94 -12.67
C SER A 87 -22.03 6.70 -13.12
N LEU A 88 -21.26 6.11 -14.04
CA LEU A 88 -20.09 6.76 -14.64
C LEU A 88 -20.50 7.85 -15.64
N ALA A 89 -21.59 7.65 -16.39
CA ALA A 89 -22.15 8.70 -17.25
C ALA A 89 -22.64 9.90 -16.43
N GLY A 90 -23.29 9.64 -15.29
CA GLY A 90 -23.72 10.67 -14.34
C GLY A 90 -22.54 11.46 -13.78
N ILE A 91 -21.49 10.77 -13.32
CA ILE A 91 -20.24 11.43 -12.89
C ILE A 91 -19.68 12.31 -14.01
N GLN A 92 -19.57 11.78 -15.23
CA GLN A 92 -19.04 12.54 -16.37
C GLN A 92 -19.85 13.81 -16.64
N GLN A 93 -21.18 13.75 -16.55
CA GLN A 93 -22.05 14.91 -16.72
C GLN A 93 -21.82 15.96 -15.63
N GLU A 94 -21.72 15.56 -14.36
CA GLU A 94 -21.44 16.48 -13.25
C GLU A 94 -20.04 17.10 -13.35
N LEU A 95 -19.03 16.33 -13.77
CA LEU A 95 -17.69 16.86 -14.03
C LEU A 95 -17.69 17.89 -15.15
N LYS A 96 -18.43 17.64 -16.23
CA LYS A 96 -18.57 18.60 -17.33
C LYS A 96 -19.20 19.90 -16.85
N LYS A 97 -20.31 19.82 -16.09
CA LYS A 97 -20.96 21.00 -15.49
C LYS A 97 -20.02 21.76 -14.56
N ALA A 98 -19.23 21.05 -13.74
CA ALA A 98 -18.28 21.68 -12.83
C ALA A 98 -17.23 22.49 -13.58
N VAL A 99 -16.65 21.89 -14.64
CA VAL A 99 -15.67 22.55 -15.50
C VAL A 99 -16.27 23.75 -16.24
N GLU A 100 -17.45 23.60 -16.84
CA GLU A 100 -18.11 24.67 -17.61
C GLU A 100 -18.48 25.87 -16.74
N ASN A 101 -18.90 25.63 -15.49
CA ASN A 101 -19.30 26.69 -14.57
C ASN A 101 -18.16 27.20 -13.68
N GLY A 102 -16.95 26.61 -13.78
CA GLY A 102 -15.82 26.96 -12.93
C GLY A 102 -16.08 26.71 -11.43
N VAL A 103 -16.91 25.72 -11.10
CA VAL A 103 -17.26 25.37 -9.71
C VAL A 103 -16.50 24.12 -9.27
N GLU A 104 -16.29 23.99 -7.97
CA GLU A 104 -15.67 22.79 -7.40
C GLU A 104 -16.61 21.58 -7.52
N ILE A 105 -16.01 20.40 -7.71
CA ILE A 105 -16.72 19.13 -7.72
C ILE A 105 -17.22 18.84 -6.30
N SER A 106 -18.50 18.48 -6.20
CA SER A 106 -19.13 18.12 -4.92
C SER A 106 -18.52 16.85 -4.32
N GLU A 107 -18.62 16.72 -2.99
CA GLU A 107 -17.96 15.63 -2.27
C GLU A 107 -18.56 14.26 -2.53
N ASP A 108 -19.87 14.19 -2.76
CA ASP A 108 -20.54 12.96 -3.17
C ASP A 108 -19.99 12.44 -4.50
N ILE A 109 -19.58 13.32 -5.42
CA ILE A 109 -18.87 12.92 -6.64
C ILE A 109 -17.40 12.60 -6.35
N ARG A 110 -16.71 13.41 -5.53
CA ARG A 110 -15.30 13.20 -5.17
C ARG A 110 -15.06 11.85 -4.48
N TYR A 111 -15.96 11.45 -3.58
CA TYR A 111 -15.90 10.22 -2.80
C TYR A 111 -16.76 9.09 -3.37
N LEU A 112 -17.19 9.20 -4.62
CA LEU A 112 -17.96 8.16 -5.33
C LEU A 112 -19.14 7.63 -4.49
N ALA A 113 -19.92 8.58 -3.95
CA ALA A 113 -21.04 8.36 -3.07
C ALA A 113 -20.72 7.50 -1.84
N GLY A 114 -19.50 7.55 -1.31
CA GLY A 114 -19.10 6.80 -0.11
C GLY A 114 -18.89 5.30 -0.35
N LEU A 115 -18.71 4.87 -1.61
CA LEU A 115 -18.31 3.50 -1.93
C LEU A 115 -17.01 3.14 -1.21
N GLN A 116 -17.01 1.99 -0.53
CA GLN A 116 -15.84 1.50 0.23
C GLN A 116 -14.98 0.54 -0.57
N ARG A 117 -15.53 -0.05 -1.65
CA ARG A 117 -14.84 -0.88 -2.65
C ARG A 117 -15.78 -1.13 -3.83
N VAL A 118 -15.25 -1.65 -4.94
CA VAL A 118 -16.08 -2.07 -6.09
C VAL A 118 -16.16 -3.60 -6.13
N ASP A 119 -17.37 -4.13 -5.97
CA ASP A 119 -17.63 -5.56 -6.06
C ASP A 119 -18.34 -5.93 -7.36
N HIS A 120 -19.00 -4.96 -8.02
CA HIS A 120 -19.77 -5.19 -9.25
C HIS A 120 -19.56 -4.08 -10.27
N VAL A 121 -19.65 -4.45 -11.55
CA VAL A 121 -19.75 -3.52 -12.68
C VAL A 121 -20.97 -3.93 -13.51
N PHE A 122 -21.87 -2.99 -13.77
CA PHE A 122 -23.02 -3.18 -14.62
C PHE A 122 -22.91 -2.30 -15.87
N VAL A 123 -23.24 -2.87 -17.02
CA VAL A 123 -23.30 -2.18 -18.30
C VAL A 123 -24.76 -2.09 -18.70
N TYR A 124 -25.20 -0.87 -19.01
CA TYR A 124 -26.58 -0.53 -19.32
C TYR A 124 -26.64 0.07 -20.73
N PRO A 125 -26.69 -0.77 -21.80
CA PRO A 125 -26.57 -0.31 -23.17
C PRO A 125 -27.64 0.71 -23.59
N GLU A 126 -28.89 0.46 -23.18
CA GLU A 126 -30.03 1.34 -23.48
C GLU A 126 -29.90 2.72 -22.83
N GLN A 127 -29.20 2.80 -21.70
CA GLN A 127 -28.90 4.04 -20.99
C GLN A 127 -27.55 4.64 -21.42
N ASN A 128 -26.78 3.94 -22.25
CA ASN A 128 -25.39 4.25 -22.60
C ASN A 128 -24.55 4.56 -21.34
N ASP A 129 -24.66 3.70 -20.35
CA ASP A 129 -24.04 3.90 -19.03
C ASP A 129 -23.31 2.65 -18.54
N ILE A 130 -22.31 2.90 -17.71
CA ILE A 130 -21.60 1.91 -16.91
C ILE A 130 -21.76 2.32 -15.46
N VAL A 131 -22.16 1.38 -14.61
CA VAL A 131 -22.36 1.59 -13.19
C VAL A 131 -21.36 0.74 -12.42
N ILE A 132 -20.59 1.36 -11.53
CA ILE A 132 -19.80 0.65 -10.53
C ILE A 132 -20.62 0.52 -9.25
N ALA A 133 -20.53 -0.62 -8.58
CA ALA A 133 -21.32 -0.86 -7.38
C ALA A 133 -20.59 -1.69 -6.33
N GLY A 134 -20.97 -1.47 -5.07
CA GLY A 134 -20.39 -2.15 -3.93
C GLY A 134 -20.92 -1.60 -2.60
N PRO A 135 -20.36 -2.04 -1.48
CA PRO A 135 -20.75 -1.55 -0.16
C PRO A 135 -20.37 -0.07 -0.01
N ALA A 136 -21.29 0.72 0.53
CA ALA A 136 -21.11 2.14 0.75
C ALA A 136 -21.79 2.62 2.03
N GLU A 137 -21.32 3.73 2.57
CA GLU A 137 -21.87 4.34 3.78
C GLU A 137 -21.47 5.82 3.85
N GLY A 138 -21.97 6.55 4.85
CA GLY A 138 -21.49 7.88 5.16
C GLY A 138 -20.00 7.88 5.53
N TRP A 139 -19.33 9.03 5.34
CA TRP A 139 -17.90 9.18 5.59
C TRP A 139 -17.56 10.24 6.63
N ILE A 140 -16.39 10.08 7.23
CA ILE A 140 -15.81 10.99 8.22
C ILE A 140 -14.31 11.16 7.99
N VAL A 141 -13.78 12.30 8.42
CA VAL A 141 -12.33 12.54 8.49
C VAL A 141 -11.81 12.07 9.84
N ARG A 142 -10.92 11.09 9.82
CA ARG A 142 -10.23 10.56 11.02
C ARG A 142 -9.06 11.44 11.45
N GLU A 143 -8.56 11.19 12.66
CA GLU A 143 -7.40 11.90 13.23
C GLU A 143 -6.11 11.74 12.42
N ASP A 144 -5.98 10.65 11.66
CA ASP A 144 -4.86 10.40 10.75
C ASP A 144 -5.01 11.14 9.40
N ALA A 145 -6.01 12.02 9.27
CA ALA A 145 -6.37 12.74 8.05
C ALA A 145 -6.84 11.83 6.89
N SER A 146 -7.26 10.60 7.19
CA SER A 146 -7.94 9.74 6.21
C SER A 146 -9.44 10.00 6.17
N VAL A 147 -10.04 9.84 4.99
CA VAL A 147 -11.50 9.87 4.81
C VAL A 147 -11.98 8.43 4.73
N VAL A 148 -12.81 8.05 5.70
CA VAL A 148 -13.26 6.66 5.86
C VAL A 148 -14.76 6.59 6.07
N GLY A 149 -15.33 5.41 5.88
CA GLY A 149 -16.68 5.09 6.30
C GLY A 149 -16.89 5.19 7.81
N VAL A 150 -18.06 5.68 8.21
CA VAL A 150 -18.46 5.89 9.61
C VAL A 150 -18.54 4.58 10.38
N VAL A 151 -19.05 3.51 9.75
CA VAL A 151 -19.35 2.24 10.44
C VAL A 151 -18.22 1.24 10.26
N SER A 152 -17.81 1.03 9.01
CA SER A 152 -16.75 0.08 8.66
C SER A 152 -15.35 0.57 9.00
N GLY A 153 -15.14 1.89 9.04
CA GLY A 153 -13.82 2.46 9.21
C GLY A 153 -12.87 2.24 8.02
N ARG A 154 -13.40 1.79 6.87
CA ARG A 154 -12.63 1.57 5.65
C ARG A 154 -12.51 2.86 4.84
N PRO A 155 -11.42 3.08 4.08
CA PRO A 155 -11.30 4.24 3.21
C PRO A 155 -12.33 4.25 2.08
N VAL A 156 -12.92 5.41 1.82
CA VAL A 156 -13.80 5.61 0.66
C VAL A 156 -13.01 5.64 -0.64
N LEU A 157 -13.62 5.18 -1.74
CA LEU A 157 -13.08 5.33 -3.08
C LEU A 157 -12.98 6.80 -3.44
N GLN A 158 -11.92 7.18 -4.16
CA GLN A 158 -11.72 8.54 -4.62
C GLN A 158 -11.81 8.63 -6.14
N LEU A 159 -12.54 9.63 -6.63
CA LEU A 159 -12.68 9.89 -8.06
C LEU A 159 -11.32 10.07 -8.74
N GLU A 160 -10.35 10.71 -8.09
CA GLU A 160 -9.03 10.91 -8.69
C GLU A 160 -8.29 9.59 -8.97
N ASP A 161 -8.44 8.57 -8.11
CA ASP A 161 -7.87 7.25 -8.38
C ASP A 161 -8.60 6.55 -9.52
N LEU A 162 -9.92 6.67 -9.61
CA LEU A 162 -10.70 6.11 -10.73
C LEU A 162 -10.23 6.71 -12.06
N LEU A 163 -10.02 8.03 -12.10
CA LEU A 163 -9.49 8.72 -13.29
C LEU A 163 -8.08 8.24 -13.64
N VAL A 164 -7.21 8.05 -12.64
CA VAL A 164 -5.85 7.53 -12.86
C VAL A 164 -5.92 6.07 -13.34
N ALA A 165 -6.72 5.22 -12.73
CA ALA A 165 -6.92 3.82 -13.13
C ALA A 165 -7.34 3.72 -14.60
N LEU A 166 -8.37 4.46 -15.00
CA LEU A 166 -8.84 4.53 -16.38
C LEU A 166 -7.74 5.00 -17.35
N ARG A 167 -6.93 6.00 -16.96
CA ARG A 167 -5.83 6.51 -17.79
C ARG A 167 -4.66 5.54 -17.89
N CYS A 168 -4.38 4.77 -16.85
CA CYS A 168 -3.25 3.85 -16.78
C CYS A 168 -3.44 2.56 -17.58
N VAL A 169 -4.68 2.16 -17.93
CA VAL A 169 -4.95 0.88 -18.63
C VAL A 169 -4.02 0.60 -19.82
N PRO A 170 -3.80 1.53 -20.79
CA PRO A 170 -2.94 1.25 -21.94
C PRO A 170 -1.49 0.96 -21.54
N GLY A 171 -0.96 1.71 -20.57
CA GLY A 171 0.38 1.47 -20.03
C GLY A 171 0.45 0.18 -19.22
N ALA A 172 -0.59 -0.14 -18.45
CA ALA A 172 -0.69 -1.35 -17.64
C ALA A 172 -0.70 -2.63 -18.48
N ARG A 173 -1.23 -2.56 -19.71
CA ARG A 173 -1.16 -3.67 -20.70
C ARG A 173 0.27 -3.94 -21.18
N GLN A 174 1.19 -2.99 -21.07
CA GLN A 174 2.58 -3.11 -21.52
C GLN A 174 3.54 -3.38 -20.37
N GLN A 175 3.33 -2.73 -19.23
CA GLN A 175 4.15 -2.83 -18.03
C GLN A 175 3.25 -2.81 -16.80
N ALA A 176 3.45 -3.78 -15.90
CA ALA A 176 2.69 -3.85 -14.66
C ALA A 176 2.81 -2.55 -13.85
N ILE A 177 1.76 -2.20 -13.12
CA ILE A 177 1.81 -1.15 -12.09
C ILE A 177 2.59 -1.71 -10.91
N THR A 178 3.70 -1.08 -10.57
CA THR A 178 4.57 -1.52 -9.46
C THR A 178 5.10 -0.34 -8.67
N VAL A 179 5.41 -0.62 -7.40
CA VAL A 179 6.15 0.27 -6.51
C VAL A 179 7.26 -0.53 -5.85
N SER A 180 8.43 0.07 -5.70
CA SER A 180 9.55 -0.50 -4.96
C SER A 180 10.26 0.60 -4.20
N ILE A 181 10.62 0.35 -2.95
CA ILE A 181 11.48 1.22 -2.14
C ILE A 181 12.82 0.51 -1.99
N GLU A 182 13.84 1.07 -2.62
CA GLU A 182 15.15 0.43 -2.77
C GLU A 182 16.26 1.32 -2.19
N PRO A 183 17.30 0.73 -1.57
CA PRO A 183 18.46 1.51 -1.17
C PRO A 183 19.18 2.10 -2.39
N THR A 184 19.80 3.26 -2.20
CA THR A 184 20.75 3.79 -3.18
C THR A 184 21.95 2.84 -3.35
N PRO A 185 22.62 2.82 -4.52
CA PRO A 185 23.85 2.05 -4.71
C PRO A 185 24.89 2.34 -3.61
N GLU A 186 25.05 3.61 -3.25
CA GLU A 186 25.97 4.07 -2.20
C GLU A 186 25.55 3.58 -0.82
N GLY A 187 24.25 3.69 -0.51
CA GLY A 187 23.67 3.20 0.74
C GLY A 187 23.84 1.69 0.91
N GLN A 188 23.60 0.93 -0.16
CA GLN A 188 23.81 -0.51 -0.16
C GLN A 188 25.28 -0.88 0.11
N GLN A 189 26.23 -0.17 -0.51
CA GLN A 189 27.66 -0.39 -0.26
C GLN A 189 28.06 -0.01 1.16
N ALA A 190 27.52 1.08 1.71
CA ALA A 190 27.80 1.50 3.08
C ALA A 190 27.29 0.47 4.10
N VAL A 191 26.08 -0.06 3.91
CA VAL A 191 25.54 -1.14 4.75
C VAL A 191 26.38 -2.41 4.63
N ASN A 192 26.72 -2.83 3.42
CA ASN A 192 27.55 -4.03 3.23
C ASN A 192 28.91 -3.92 3.94
N ARG A 193 29.54 -2.72 3.91
CA ARG A 193 30.79 -2.44 4.65
C ARG A 193 30.60 -2.46 6.16
N LEU A 194 29.49 -1.92 6.67
CA LEU A 194 29.20 -1.96 8.10
C LEU A 194 28.97 -3.40 8.57
N LEU A 195 28.16 -4.17 7.83
CA LEU A 195 27.80 -5.53 8.20
C LEU A 195 28.99 -6.49 8.14
N SER A 196 29.95 -6.31 7.23
CA SER A 196 31.16 -7.14 7.17
C SER A 196 32.10 -6.95 8.36
N GLN A 197 31.95 -5.85 9.11
CA GLN A 197 32.73 -5.55 10.30
C GLN A 197 32.07 -6.04 11.59
N LEU A 198 30.81 -6.48 11.53
CA LEU A 198 30.08 -6.97 12.69
C LEU A 198 30.45 -8.43 12.99
N VAL A 199 30.91 -8.67 14.20
CA VAL A 199 31.07 -10.03 14.73
C VAL A 199 29.73 -10.46 15.34
N THR A 200 29.01 -11.35 14.67
CA THR A 200 27.78 -11.95 15.20
C THR A 200 28.15 -13.09 16.17
N GLY A 201 27.59 -13.07 17.38
CA GLY A 201 27.92 -14.04 18.44
C GLY A 201 27.02 -13.89 19.67
N PRO A 202 27.25 -14.68 20.75
CA PRO A 202 26.46 -14.60 21.97
C PRO A 202 26.53 -13.18 22.57
N GLY A 203 25.37 -12.52 22.73
CA GLY A 203 25.28 -11.13 23.19
C GLY A 203 25.18 -10.06 22.09
N PHE A 204 25.20 -10.46 20.82
CA PHE A 204 24.83 -9.59 19.71
C PHE A 204 23.35 -9.17 19.82
N SER A 205 23.09 -7.87 19.81
CA SER A 205 21.75 -7.30 19.88
C SER A 205 21.48 -6.49 18.61
N PRO A 206 20.52 -6.90 17.76
CA PRO A 206 20.12 -6.16 16.56
C PRO A 206 19.82 -4.68 16.83
N ASN A 207 19.17 -4.39 17.96
CA ASN A 207 18.79 -3.03 18.37
C ASN A 207 19.99 -2.10 18.60
N ARG A 208 21.18 -2.64 18.93
CA ARG A 208 22.39 -1.82 19.13
C ARG A 208 23.04 -1.37 17.83
N VAL A 209 22.81 -2.07 16.73
CA VAL A 209 23.46 -1.80 15.44
C VAL A 209 22.50 -1.15 14.45
N GLU A 210 21.19 -1.21 14.71
CA GLU A 210 20.17 -0.57 13.89
C GLU A 210 20.45 0.90 13.56
N PRO A 211 20.87 1.78 14.50
CA PRO A 211 21.10 3.18 14.16
C PRO A 211 22.24 3.38 13.15
N ALA A 212 23.28 2.57 13.26
CA ALA A 212 24.42 2.60 12.34
C ALA A 212 24.01 2.08 10.94
N ILE A 213 23.17 1.05 10.89
CA ILE A 213 22.67 0.48 9.63
C ILE A 213 21.71 1.44 8.95
N ARG A 214 20.80 2.08 9.70
CA ARG A 214 19.91 3.13 9.18
C ARG A 214 20.72 4.28 8.58
N LYS A 215 21.72 4.77 9.31
CA LYS A 215 22.61 5.84 8.83
C LYS A 215 23.39 5.40 7.59
N ALA A 216 23.82 4.15 7.53
CA ALA A 216 24.54 3.61 6.38
C ALA A 216 23.63 3.47 5.14
N PHE A 217 22.39 3.04 5.29
CA PHE A 217 21.43 3.00 4.18
C PHE A 217 21.20 4.39 3.58
N GLY A 218 21.12 5.42 4.42
CA GLY A 218 20.83 6.77 3.96
C GLY A 218 19.48 6.83 3.23
N PRO A 219 19.28 7.82 2.34
CA PRO A 219 18.05 7.94 1.59
C PRO A 219 17.84 6.74 0.65
N GLN A 220 16.61 6.23 0.62
CA GLN A 220 16.16 5.20 -0.31
C GLN A 220 15.41 5.83 -1.49
N LEU A 221 15.41 5.13 -2.62
CA LEU A 221 14.76 5.52 -3.86
C LEU A 221 13.42 4.80 -4.00
N VAL A 222 12.35 5.54 -4.30
CA VAL A 222 11.10 4.95 -4.76
C VAL A 222 11.14 4.82 -6.27
N LYS A 223 10.81 3.63 -6.76
CA LYS A 223 10.62 3.33 -8.18
C LYS A 223 9.15 2.99 -8.42
N LEU A 224 8.52 3.73 -9.31
CA LEU A 224 7.15 3.50 -9.74
C LEU A 224 7.15 3.18 -11.23
N THR A 225 6.20 2.34 -11.64
CA THR A 225 5.94 2.05 -13.06
C THR A 225 4.48 2.30 -13.37
N THR A 226 4.21 2.74 -14.61
CA THR A 226 2.87 2.87 -15.20
C THR A 226 1.94 3.94 -14.61
N VAL A 227 2.07 4.28 -13.34
CA VAL A 227 1.30 5.34 -12.69
C VAL A 227 2.04 6.68 -12.75
N PRO A 228 1.32 7.81 -12.92
CA PRO A 228 1.92 9.14 -12.78
C PRO A 228 2.48 9.32 -11.35
N PRO A 229 3.76 9.71 -11.20
CA PRO A 229 4.39 9.83 -9.87
C PRO A 229 3.72 10.90 -9.00
N ASP A 230 3.13 11.94 -9.60
CA ASP A 230 2.41 13.02 -8.91
C ASP A 230 0.96 12.68 -8.52
N SER A 231 0.50 11.45 -8.79
CA SER A 231 -0.88 11.03 -8.49
C SER A 231 -1.07 10.56 -7.05
N ARG A 232 -2.32 10.66 -6.54
CA ARG A 232 -2.69 10.03 -5.26
C ARG A 232 -2.47 8.51 -5.28
N MET A 233 -2.71 7.88 -6.43
CA MET A 233 -2.49 6.45 -6.61
C MET A 233 -1.02 6.08 -6.35
N ALA A 234 -0.07 6.83 -6.91
CA ALA A 234 1.36 6.64 -6.63
C ALA A 234 1.66 6.77 -5.13
N GLN A 235 1.14 7.80 -4.47
CA GLN A 235 1.30 7.98 -3.03
C GLN A 235 0.70 6.82 -2.21
N THR A 236 -0.45 6.29 -2.63
CA THR A 236 -1.13 5.14 -2.00
C THR A 236 -0.28 3.88 -2.09
N LEU A 237 0.27 3.58 -3.28
CA LEU A 237 1.16 2.44 -3.50
C LEU A 237 2.37 2.50 -2.56
N VAL A 238 3.02 3.67 -2.50
CA VAL A 238 4.18 3.91 -1.64
C VAL A 238 3.80 3.80 -0.16
N ALA A 239 2.69 4.39 0.25
CA ALA A 239 2.24 4.38 1.64
C ALA A 239 2.01 2.95 2.13
N ALA A 240 1.34 2.11 1.34
CA ALA A 240 1.06 0.73 1.73
C ALA A 240 2.34 -0.13 1.81
N ASP A 241 3.26 -0.02 0.84
CA ASP A 241 4.54 -0.73 0.90
C ASP A 241 5.39 -0.29 2.09
N TYR A 242 5.46 1.02 2.34
CA TYR A 242 6.16 1.60 3.49
C TYR A 242 5.57 1.10 4.82
N GLN A 243 4.25 1.12 4.98
CA GLN A 243 3.58 0.66 6.20
C GLN A 243 3.75 -0.85 6.41
N MET A 244 3.62 -1.66 5.36
CA MET A 244 3.84 -3.11 5.44
C MET A 244 5.26 -3.42 5.96
N LYS A 245 6.28 -2.75 5.40
CA LYS A 245 7.67 -2.92 5.83
C LYS A 245 7.89 -2.50 7.29
N ARG A 246 7.23 -1.42 7.75
CA ARG A 246 7.33 -1.00 9.16
C ARG A 246 6.77 -2.03 10.12
N LEU A 247 5.58 -2.57 9.82
CA LEU A 247 4.97 -3.63 10.61
C LEU A 247 5.83 -4.90 10.62
N ALA A 248 6.30 -5.36 9.45
CA ALA A 248 7.13 -6.55 9.33
C ALA A 248 8.41 -6.44 10.15
N MET A 249 9.05 -5.27 10.11
CA MET A 249 10.33 -5.04 10.75
C MET A 249 10.23 -4.77 12.25
N ASN A 250 9.02 -4.57 12.79
CA ASN A 250 8.70 -4.12 14.17
C ASN A 250 8.90 -2.61 14.42
N LEU A 251 8.96 -1.78 13.36
CA LEU A 251 9.19 -0.31 13.42
C LEU A 251 7.96 0.43 13.91
N GLU A 252 6.85 -0.24 13.83
CA GLU A 252 5.55 0.17 14.29
C GLU A 252 4.83 -1.08 14.78
N SER A 253 4.19 -0.97 15.94
CA SER A 253 3.39 -2.07 16.47
C SER A 253 2.11 -2.21 15.63
N SER A 254 1.72 -3.45 15.37
CA SER A 254 0.41 -3.72 14.76
C SER A 254 -0.70 -3.14 15.64
N PRO A 255 -1.66 -2.38 15.09
CA PRO A 255 -2.81 -1.88 15.85
C PRO A 255 -3.83 -2.98 16.16
N ILE A 256 -3.65 -4.18 15.58
CA ILE A 256 -4.54 -5.34 15.74
C ILE A 256 -3.82 -6.49 16.42
N GLY A 257 -4.59 -7.32 17.13
CA GLY A 257 -4.10 -8.53 17.77
C GLY A 257 -3.78 -9.66 16.79
N GLY A 258 -2.79 -10.49 17.14
CA GLY A 258 -2.48 -11.70 16.37
C GLY A 258 -1.71 -11.46 15.07
N LEU A 259 -1.10 -10.29 14.90
CA LEU A 259 -0.15 -9.99 13.81
C LEU A 259 1.20 -9.54 14.40
N PRO A 260 2.05 -10.47 14.89
CA PRO A 260 3.39 -10.12 15.31
C PRO A 260 4.23 -9.67 14.12
N SER A 261 5.25 -8.86 14.39
CA SER A 261 6.27 -8.56 13.40
C SER A 261 7.03 -9.83 13.01
N TYR A 262 7.60 -9.85 11.80
CA TYR A 262 8.47 -10.93 11.39
C TYR A 262 9.68 -11.07 12.34
N MET A 263 10.17 -9.95 12.88
CA MET A 263 11.26 -9.94 13.85
C MET A 263 10.96 -10.67 15.14
N GLU A 264 9.74 -10.56 15.62
CA GLU A 264 9.29 -11.33 16.79
C GLU A 264 9.17 -12.81 16.45
N MET A 265 8.72 -13.15 15.24
CA MET A 265 8.58 -14.54 14.79
C MET A 265 9.92 -15.28 14.66
N ILE A 266 11.01 -14.58 14.31
CA ILE A 266 12.33 -15.18 14.09
C ILE A 266 13.27 -15.10 15.30
N ARG A 267 12.86 -14.46 16.40
CA ARG A 267 13.71 -14.17 17.56
C ARG A 267 14.42 -15.40 18.14
N ASP A 268 13.72 -16.54 18.19
CA ASP A 268 14.21 -17.77 18.82
C ASP A 268 14.70 -18.82 17.80
N VAL A 269 14.72 -18.47 16.51
CA VAL A 269 15.16 -19.35 15.43
C VAL A 269 16.67 -19.21 15.30
N GLY A 270 17.42 -19.87 16.20
CA GLY A 270 18.85 -19.68 16.52
C GLY A 270 19.92 -19.81 15.42
N SER A 271 19.60 -19.56 14.15
CA SER A 271 20.57 -19.32 13.08
C SER A 271 19.93 -18.57 11.92
N TYR A 272 20.18 -17.26 11.83
CA TYR A 272 19.84 -16.43 10.66
C TYR A 272 20.86 -16.76 9.54
N GLY A 273 20.54 -17.74 8.71
CA GLY A 273 21.40 -18.23 7.62
C GLY A 273 20.92 -17.91 6.21
N GLY A 274 20.03 -16.92 6.04
CA GLY A 274 19.39 -16.63 4.76
C GLY A 274 19.30 -15.14 4.44
N THR A 275 19.12 -14.83 3.15
CA THR A 275 18.77 -13.50 2.65
C THR A 275 17.49 -13.00 3.34
N GLN A 276 17.39 -11.69 3.60
CA GLN A 276 16.14 -11.11 4.10
C GLN A 276 15.01 -11.43 3.11
N PRO A 277 13.83 -11.87 3.59
CA PRO A 277 12.72 -12.15 2.69
C PRO A 277 12.29 -10.87 1.98
N ARG A 278 11.97 -10.99 0.68
CA ARG A 278 11.32 -9.92 -0.06
C ARG A 278 9.81 -10.16 -0.01
N TRP A 279 9.08 -9.16 0.45
CA TRP A 279 7.62 -9.13 0.41
C TRP A 279 7.11 -8.03 -0.51
N TRP A 280 5.96 -8.28 -1.12
CA TRP A 280 5.14 -7.27 -1.78
C TRP A 280 3.66 -7.63 -1.62
N ILE A 281 2.78 -6.68 -1.90
CA ILE A 281 1.34 -6.90 -1.97
C ILE A 281 0.95 -6.95 -3.45
N ALA A 282 0.30 -8.03 -3.86
CA ALA A 282 -0.21 -8.22 -5.22
C ALA A 282 -1.73 -8.25 -5.21
N SER A 283 -2.34 -7.97 -6.36
CA SER A 283 -3.77 -8.18 -6.56
C SER A 283 -4.08 -9.67 -6.62
N LYS A 284 -5.15 -10.09 -5.92
CA LYS A 284 -5.64 -11.47 -5.95
C LYS A 284 -7.15 -11.50 -5.74
N TYR A 285 -7.85 -12.03 -6.74
CA TYR A 285 -9.28 -12.27 -6.71
C TYR A 285 -9.53 -13.78 -6.80
N ASP A 286 -10.61 -14.25 -6.19
CA ASP A 286 -11.01 -15.66 -6.30
C ASP A 286 -11.54 -15.94 -7.70
N ALA A 287 -12.38 -15.03 -8.20
CA ALA A 287 -12.87 -15.00 -9.57
C ALA A 287 -13.32 -13.59 -9.96
N ILE A 288 -13.23 -13.30 -11.26
CA ILE A 288 -13.96 -12.22 -11.92
C ILE A 288 -15.08 -12.89 -12.71
N LEU A 289 -16.29 -12.88 -12.15
CA LEU A 289 -17.46 -13.50 -12.74
C LEU A 289 -18.14 -12.51 -13.70
N HIS A 290 -18.85 -13.03 -14.70
CA HIS A 290 -19.71 -12.23 -15.55
C HIS A 290 -20.98 -12.99 -15.94
N SER A 291 -22.05 -12.25 -16.24
CA SER A 291 -23.25 -12.77 -16.87
C SER A 291 -22.96 -13.25 -18.30
N GLU A 292 -23.82 -14.11 -18.86
CA GLU A 292 -23.64 -14.67 -20.21
C GLU A 292 -23.55 -13.57 -21.29
N ASP A 293 -24.36 -12.51 -21.12
CA ASP A 293 -24.38 -11.33 -21.99
C ASP A 293 -23.24 -10.33 -21.73
N GLN A 294 -22.39 -10.58 -20.72
CA GLN A 294 -21.28 -9.73 -20.29
C GLN A 294 -21.71 -8.32 -19.84
N LEU A 295 -22.98 -8.14 -19.47
CA LEU A 295 -23.52 -6.88 -18.97
C LEU A 295 -23.43 -6.72 -17.45
N ALA A 296 -23.13 -7.78 -16.71
CA ALA A 296 -22.87 -7.73 -15.28
C ALA A 296 -21.57 -8.47 -14.97
N TRP A 297 -20.72 -7.85 -14.17
CA TRP A 297 -19.45 -8.40 -13.70
C TRP A 297 -19.40 -8.35 -12.18
N GLN A 298 -18.79 -9.35 -11.56
CA GLN A 298 -18.60 -9.42 -10.11
C GLN A 298 -17.15 -9.78 -9.77
N LEU A 299 -16.52 -8.97 -8.93
CA LEU A 299 -15.21 -9.22 -8.36
C LEU A 299 -15.41 -9.96 -7.02
N THR A 300 -14.79 -11.13 -6.88
CA THR A 300 -14.91 -11.95 -5.67
C THR A 300 -13.57 -12.16 -4.97
N GLY A 301 -13.61 -12.41 -3.67
CA GLY A 301 -12.44 -12.55 -2.82
C GLY A 301 -11.94 -11.22 -2.23
N SER A 302 -10.77 -11.29 -1.60
CA SER A 302 -10.19 -10.18 -0.81
C SER A 302 -9.52 -9.08 -1.64
N GLY A 303 -9.31 -9.30 -2.94
CA GLY A 303 -8.65 -8.37 -3.86
C GLY A 303 -7.12 -8.28 -3.71
N ILE A 304 -6.55 -8.82 -2.63
CA ILE A 304 -5.14 -8.65 -2.26
C ILE A 304 -4.50 -9.95 -1.80
N GLN A 305 -3.18 -10.04 -1.92
CA GLN A 305 -2.36 -11.06 -1.24
C GLN A 305 -0.96 -10.50 -0.98
N ALA A 306 -0.46 -10.65 0.25
CA ALA A 306 0.97 -10.49 0.50
C ALA A 306 1.72 -11.73 0.02
N MET A 307 2.80 -11.52 -0.72
CA MET A 307 3.60 -12.56 -1.35
C MET A 307 5.06 -12.49 -0.88
N THR A 308 5.76 -13.62 -1.00
CA THR A 308 7.22 -13.72 -0.82
C THR A 308 7.91 -14.00 -2.16
N GLU A 309 9.19 -13.64 -2.30
CA GLU A 309 10.00 -13.96 -3.50
C GLU A 309 10.02 -15.46 -3.78
N GLU A 310 10.12 -16.29 -2.75
CA GLU A 310 10.09 -17.74 -2.88
C GLU A 310 8.76 -18.25 -3.45
N GLN A 311 7.63 -17.63 -3.07
CA GLN A 311 6.31 -17.99 -3.59
C GLN A 311 6.17 -17.66 -5.09
N PHE A 312 6.63 -16.48 -5.53
CA PHE A 312 6.57 -16.08 -6.94
C PHE A 312 7.37 -17.03 -7.85
N VAL A 313 8.61 -17.29 -7.45
CA VAL A 313 9.54 -18.19 -8.14
C VAL A 313 8.91 -19.58 -8.30
N SER A 314 8.26 -20.09 -7.24
CA SER A 314 7.55 -21.38 -7.29
C SER A 314 6.34 -21.40 -8.22
N SER A 315 5.53 -20.33 -8.23
CA SER A 315 4.33 -20.22 -9.09
C SER A 315 4.66 -20.00 -10.57
N ALA A 316 5.78 -19.33 -10.87
CA ALA A 316 6.27 -19.10 -12.22
C ALA A 316 7.04 -20.30 -12.81
N GLY A 317 7.19 -21.40 -12.05
CA GLY A 317 7.93 -22.60 -12.48
C GLY A 317 9.45 -22.41 -12.57
N ILE A 318 9.97 -21.26 -12.12
CA ILE A 318 11.41 -20.97 -12.10
C ILE A 318 11.96 -21.63 -10.84
N ARG A 319 12.69 -22.75 -10.95
CA ARG A 319 13.35 -23.35 -9.78
C ARG A 319 14.74 -22.72 -9.61
N SER A 320 14.93 -21.90 -8.58
CA SER A 320 16.28 -21.48 -8.17
C SER A 320 16.88 -22.51 -7.21
N ALA A 321 18.21 -22.67 -7.21
CA ALA A 321 18.92 -23.64 -6.37
C ALA A 321 18.87 -23.34 -4.85
N ALA A 322 18.14 -22.30 -4.43
CA ALA A 322 18.00 -21.85 -3.04
C ALA A 322 16.65 -22.27 -2.43
N ASP A 323 16.26 -23.54 -2.62
CA ASP A 323 14.94 -24.11 -2.30
C ASP A 323 14.69 -24.32 -0.78
N ARG A 324 15.26 -23.46 0.07
CA ARG A 324 14.84 -23.35 1.47
C ARG A 324 13.83 -22.22 1.56
N GLN A 325 12.57 -22.53 1.26
CA GLN A 325 11.44 -21.66 1.58
C GLN A 325 11.60 -21.11 3.00
N ASN A 326 11.69 -19.79 3.13
CA ASN A 326 11.67 -19.14 4.42
C ASN A 326 10.26 -19.28 5.02
N LYS A 327 10.03 -20.39 5.73
CA LYS A 327 8.71 -20.74 6.31
C LYS A 327 8.15 -19.65 7.21
N GLN A 328 9.01 -18.91 7.92
CA GLN A 328 8.56 -17.80 8.77
C GLN A 328 8.13 -16.60 7.93
N ALA A 329 8.83 -16.32 6.83
CA ALA A 329 8.44 -15.24 5.94
C ALA A 329 7.12 -15.52 5.22
N GLN A 330 6.92 -16.77 4.77
CA GLN A 330 5.64 -17.19 4.21
C GLN A 330 4.52 -17.11 5.25
N LYS A 331 4.76 -17.62 6.46
CA LYS A 331 3.79 -17.57 7.55
C LYS A 331 3.40 -16.13 7.90
N TRP A 332 4.35 -15.19 7.90
CA TRP A 332 4.05 -13.78 8.12
C TRP A 332 3.19 -13.20 6.99
N ALA A 333 3.52 -13.48 5.72
CA ALA A 333 2.75 -13.03 4.57
C ALA A 333 1.32 -13.60 4.56
N ASP A 334 1.15 -14.88 4.89
CA ASP A 334 -0.16 -15.53 5.00
C ASP A 334 -1.00 -14.92 6.13
N LEU A 335 -0.37 -14.64 7.27
CA LEU A 335 -1.02 -14.00 8.42
C LEU A 335 -1.43 -12.56 8.10
N PHE A 336 -0.54 -11.80 7.48
CA PHE A 336 -0.82 -10.43 7.01
C PHE A 336 -2.00 -10.42 6.03
N THR A 337 -2.02 -11.35 5.07
CA THR A 337 -3.13 -11.52 4.12
C THR A 337 -4.44 -11.85 4.86
N THR A 338 -4.41 -12.81 5.79
CA THR A 338 -5.59 -13.22 6.57
C THR A 338 -6.14 -12.07 7.43
N LYS A 339 -5.27 -11.23 7.96
CA LYS A 339 -5.62 -10.11 8.85
C LYS A 339 -5.85 -8.78 8.13
N TYR A 340 -5.72 -8.75 6.80
CA TYR A 340 -5.73 -7.51 6.04
C TYR A 340 -7.03 -6.70 6.19
N ASP A 341 -8.18 -7.39 6.23
CA ASP A 341 -9.49 -6.75 6.40
C ASP A 341 -9.62 -6.00 7.72
N GLU A 342 -9.09 -6.57 8.80
CA GLU A 342 -9.05 -5.94 10.12
C GLU A 342 -8.03 -4.79 10.10
N LEU A 343 -6.85 -5.05 9.53
CA LEU A 343 -5.77 -4.06 9.46
C LEU A 343 -6.15 -2.80 8.68
N SER A 344 -6.89 -2.95 7.57
CA SER A 344 -7.37 -1.83 6.74
C SER A 344 -8.34 -0.89 7.46
N GLN A 345 -8.98 -1.35 8.54
CA GLN A 345 -9.87 -0.51 9.36
C GLN A 345 -9.08 0.42 10.27
N HIS A 346 -7.81 0.14 10.53
CA HIS A 346 -6.94 0.92 11.42
C HIS A 346 -5.85 1.68 10.66
N ILE A 347 -5.28 1.07 9.61
CA ILE A 347 -4.26 1.68 8.76
C ILE A 347 -4.87 1.88 7.38
N SER A 348 -5.30 3.11 7.14
CA SER A 348 -5.98 3.54 5.91
C SER A 348 -5.20 3.20 4.65
N ALA A 349 -3.86 3.21 4.68
CA ALA A 349 -3.02 2.86 3.53
C ALA A 349 -3.36 1.50 2.89
N PHE A 350 -3.73 0.50 3.71
CA PHE A 350 -4.07 -0.83 3.19
C PHE A 350 -5.46 -0.87 2.56
N GLY A 351 -6.44 -0.18 3.15
CA GLY A 351 -7.75 -0.04 2.52
C GLY A 351 -7.68 0.76 1.21
N GLU A 352 -6.88 1.83 1.19
CA GLU A 352 -6.65 2.64 -0.01
C GLU A 352 -5.94 1.84 -1.11
N LEU A 353 -4.98 0.97 -0.75
CA LEU A 353 -4.32 0.08 -1.70
C LEU A 353 -5.32 -0.90 -2.34
N ARG A 354 -6.20 -1.51 -1.54
CA ARG A 354 -7.27 -2.39 -2.08
C ARG A 354 -8.16 -1.61 -3.04
N ASN A 355 -8.59 -0.42 -2.65
CA ASN A 355 -9.41 0.45 -3.50
C ASN A 355 -8.74 0.72 -4.85
N VAL A 356 -7.44 1.07 -4.85
CA VAL A 356 -6.66 1.26 -6.07
C VAL A 356 -6.59 -0.03 -6.91
N MET A 357 -6.43 -1.20 -6.28
CA MET A 357 -6.41 -2.48 -7.00
C MET A 357 -7.76 -2.81 -7.63
N ASP A 358 -8.86 -2.66 -6.89
CA ASP A 358 -10.23 -2.86 -7.38
C ASP A 358 -10.50 -1.92 -8.57
N LEU A 359 -10.17 -0.64 -8.44
CA LEU A 359 -10.34 0.35 -9.51
C LEU A 359 -9.53 0.04 -10.77
N ASN A 360 -8.31 -0.50 -10.66
CA ASN A 360 -7.51 -0.89 -11.82
C ASN A 360 -8.08 -2.13 -12.53
N VAL A 361 -8.64 -3.08 -11.79
CA VAL A 361 -9.37 -4.22 -12.39
C VAL A 361 -10.63 -3.74 -13.09
N VAL A 362 -11.43 -2.92 -12.42
CA VAL A 362 -12.65 -2.32 -12.98
C VAL A 362 -12.34 -1.50 -14.23
N ALA A 363 -11.30 -0.67 -14.20
CA ALA A 363 -10.86 0.10 -15.37
C ALA A 363 -10.47 -0.80 -16.54
N THR A 364 -9.91 -1.98 -16.26
CA THR A 364 -9.57 -2.97 -17.30
C THR A 364 -10.83 -3.65 -17.86
N ILE A 365 -11.88 -3.86 -17.06
CA ILE A 365 -13.16 -4.38 -17.56
C ILE A 365 -13.84 -3.36 -18.48
N ILE A 366 -13.73 -2.07 -18.16
CA ILE A 366 -14.36 -0.97 -18.91
C ILE A 366 -13.68 -0.70 -20.27
N ARG A 367 -12.39 -1.03 -20.42
CA ARG A 367 -11.51 -0.65 -21.55
C ARG A 367 -11.09 -1.84 -22.39
#